data_AF-A0A7S1NZK3-F1
#
_entry.id   AF-A0A7S1NZK3-F1
#
_cell.length_a   1.000
_cell.length_b   1.000
_cell.length_c   1.000
_cell.angle_alpha   90.00
_cell.angle_beta   90.00
_cell.angle_gamma   90.00
#
_symmetry.space_group_name_H-M   'P 1'
#
loop_
_entity.id
_entity.type
_entity.pdbx_description
1 polymer ?
#
loop_
_entity_poly.entity_id
_entity_poly.type
_entity_poly.pdbx_seq_one_letter_code
_entity_poly.pdbx_strand_id
1 'polypeptide(L)'
;DTPKDADLYSLPVQEGDLIIVGSDGFFDNLFDHEIAAIAARFVSPLEAEAIQSDPTQQADLGNLARPSDPKKIAEALAQAAYARSHDSKADTPWNARLQEMEGMSNKGGKKDDITVVVGWVVPRSEVK
;
A
#
# COMPACT_ATOMS: atom_id res chain seq x y z
N ASP A 1 -9.16 10.02 -24.40
CA ASP A 1 -8.51 10.96 -23.46
C ASP A 1 -7.03 11.07 -23.70
N THR A 2 -6.49 12.26 -23.46
CA THR A 2 -5.06 12.53 -23.41
C THR A 2 -4.64 12.77 -21.96
N PRO A 3 -3.34 12.68 -21.62
CA PRO A 3 -2.88 13.00 -20.26
C PRO A 3 -3.23 14.42 -19.80
N LYS A 4 -3.60 15.34 -20.71
CA LYS A 4 -4.01 16.71 -20.38
C LYS A 4 -5.42 16.81 -19.83
N ASP A 5 -6.23 15.78 -20.05
CA ASP A 5 -7.62 15.70 -19.60
C ASP A 5 -7.72 15.05 -18.20
N ALA A 6 -6.58 14.68 -17.61
CA ALA A 6 -6.51 14.05 -16.30
C ALA A 6 -6.78 15.06 -15.18
N ASP A 7 -7.54 14.62 -14.17
CA ASP A 7 -7.70 15.38 -12.94
C ASP A 7 -6.34 15.52 -12.22
N LEU A 8 -6.00 16.74 -11.84
CA LEU A 8 -4.76 17.09 -11.17
C LEU A 8 -4.99 17.35 -9.69
N TYR A 9 -4.21 16.67 -8.86
CA TYR A 9 -4.25 16.83 -7.41
C TYR A 9 -2.85 17.13 -6.88
N SER A 10 -2.80 17.87 -5.76
CA SER A 10 -1.56 18.14 -5.03
C SER A 10 -1.83 17.91 -3.55
N LEU A 11 -1.01 17.08 -2.93
CA LEU A 11 -1.13 16.69 -1.53
C LEU A 11 0.19 17.02 -0.84
N PRO A 12 0.19 17.71 0.32
CA PRO A 12 1.39 17.86 1.11
C PRO A 12 1.82 16.47 1.64
N VAL A 13 3.12 16.20 1.61
CA VAL A 13 3.73 14.97 2.13
C VAL A 13 4.79 15.31 3.16
N GLN A 14 5.08 14.35 4.03
CA GLN A 14 6.11 14.43 5.06
C GLN A 14 7.10 13.28 4.90
N GLU A 15 8.30 13.48 5.42
CA GLU A 15 9.29 12.40 5.50
C GLU A 15 8.73 11.20 6.26
N GLY A 16 8.97 10.00 5.73
CA GLY A 16 8.42 8.76 6.27
C GLY A 16 7.05 8.37 5.71
N ASP A 17 6.36 9.26 4.97
CA ASP A 17 5.11 8.91 4.31
C ASP A 17 5.32 7.77 3.30
N LEU A 18 4.37 6.84 3.26
CA LEU A 18 4.30 5.77 2.26
C LEU A 18 3.29 6.15 1.18
N ILE A 19 3.75 6.34 -0.04
CA ILE A 19 2.89 6.57 -1.21
C ILE A 19 2.60 5.22 -1.85
N ILE A 20 1.32 4.87 -1.96
CA ILE A 20 0.83 3.66 -2.65
C ILE A 20 -0.05 4.12 -3.81
N VAL A 21 0.28 3.69 -5.02
CA VAL A 21 -0.51 3.91 -6.22
C VAL A 21 -0.84 2.54 -6.82
N GLY A 22 -2.08 2.31 -7.24
CA GLY A 22 -2.49 1.03 -7.79
C GLY A 22 -3.57 1.13 -8.86
N SER A 23 -3.75 0.05 -9.63
CA SER A 23 -4.88 -0.10 -10.56
C SER A 23 -6.19 -0.37 -9.82
N ASP A 24 -7.32 -0.34 -10.52
CA ASP A 24 -8.61 -0.74 -9.98
C ASP A 24 -8.60 -2.20 -9.50
N GLY A 25 -7.92 -3.12 -10.20
CA GLY A 25 -7.73 -4.50 -9.75
C GLY A 25 -7.14 -4.62 -8.33
N PHE A 26 -6.37 -3.64 -7.87
CA PHE A 26 -5.90 -3.56 -6.48
C PHE A 26 -7.02 -3.06 -5.54
N PHE A 27 -7.58 -1.88 -5.81
CA PHE A 27 -8.56 -1.22 -4.95
C PHE A 27 -9.96 -1.84 -4.95
N ASP A 28 -10.29 -2.66 -5.94
CA ASP A 28 -11.54 -3.42 -6.01
C ASP A 28 -11.52 -4.67 -5.11
N ASN A 29 -10.32 -5.11 -4.71
CA ASN A 29 -10.12 -6.33 -3.95
C ASN A 29 -9.71 -6.10 -2.50
N LEU A 30 -9.09 -4.97 -2.12
CA LEU A 30 -8.71 -4.70 -0.73
C LEU A 30 -9.33 -3.41 -0.21
N PHE A 31 -9.86 -3.43 1.00
CA PHE A 31 -10.29 -2.22 1.68
C PHE A 31 -9.10 -1.39 2.18
N ASP A 32 -9.28 -0.08 2.32
CA ASP A 32 -8.26 0.85 2.81
C ASP A 32 -7.65 0.41 4.15
N HIS A 33 -8.47 -0.12 5.07
CA HIS A 33 -7.98 -0.61 6.36
C HIS A 33 -7.14 -1.88 6.24
N GLU A 34 -7.40 -2.75 5.26
CA GLU A 34 -6.56 -3.92 4.97
C GLU A 34 -5.22 -3.49 4.36
N ILE A 35 -5.26 -2.53 3.43
CA ILE A 35 -4.06 -1.93 2.83
C ILE A 35 -3.19 -1.30 3.93
N ALA A 36 -3.78 -0.49 4.81
CA ALA A 36 -3.10 0.13 5.94
C ALA A 36 -2.52 -0.92 6.91
N ALA A 37 -3.27 -1.98 7.21
CA ALA A 37 -2.80 -3.05 8.10
C ALA A 37 -1.65 -3.88 7.51
N ILE A 38 -1.56 -3.99 6.17
CA ILE A 38 -0.40 -4.60 5.50
C ILE A 38 0.79 -3.63 5.56
N ALA A 39 0.57 -2.35 5.20
CA ALA A 39 1.59 -1.31 5.20
C ALA A 39 2.24 -1.11 6.59
N ALA A 40 1.44 -1.13 7.66
CA ALA A 40 1.90 -0.94 9.04
C ALA A 40 2.84 -2.05 9.56
N ARG A 41 3.03 -3.14 8.82
CA ARG A 41 4.02 -4.19 9.15
C ARG A 41 5.44 -3.84 8.69
N PHE A 42 5.59 -2.79 7.90
CA PHE A 42 6.87 -2.34 7.35
C PHE A 42 7.37 -1.12 8.11
N VAL A 43 8.69 -0.98 8.12
CA VAL A 43 9.41 0.10 8.82
C VAL A 43 9.74 1.20 7.81
N SER A 44 9.31 2.42 8.09
CA SER A 44 9.65 3.61 7.30
C SER A 44 11.11 4.02 7.48
N PRO A 45 11.68 4.84 6.56
CA PRO A 45 13.01 5.41 6.73
C PRO A 45 13.17 6.18 8.05
N LEU A 46 12.19 7.02 8.39
CA LEU A 46 12.17 7.82 9.59
C LEU A 46 12.17 6.97 10.87
N GLU A 47 11.35 5.91 10.91
CA GLU A 47 11.33 4.98 12.04
C GLU A 47 12.66 4.21 12.18
N ALA A 48 13.25 3.80 11.07
CA ALA A 48 14.54 3.11 11.10
C ALA A 48 15.65 4.00 11.67
N GLU A 49 15.70 5.28 11.29
CA GLU A 49 16.66 6.25 11.84
C GLU A 49 16.42 6.51 13.34
N ALA A 50 15.16 6.64 13.76
CA ALA A 50 14.80 6.81 15.17
C ALA A 50 15.27 5.62 16.04
N ILE A 51 15.15 4.40 15.53
CA ILE A 51 15.61 3.19 16.25
C ILE A 51 17.14 3.12 16.29
N GLN A 52 17.83 3.48 15.20
CA GLN A 52 19.30 3.48 15.14
C GLN A 52 19.94 4.54 16.04
N SER A 53 19.28 5.68 16.19
CA SER A 53 19.76 6.80 17.00
C SER A 53 19.51 6.61 18.50
N ASP A 54 18.69 5.63 18.92
CA ASP A 54 18.44 5.31 20.34
C ASP A 54 19.63 4.55 20.97
N PRO A 55 20.38 5.17 21.90
CA PRO A 55 21.54 4.54 22.53
C PRO A 55 21.20 3.29 23.36
N THR A 56 19.92 3.11 23.74
CA THR A 56 19.45 2.00 24.56
C THR A 56 19.11 0.74 23.76
N GLN A 57 18.91 0.86 22.44
CA GLN A 57 18.50 -0.22 21.54
C GLN A 57 19.60 -0.72 20.58
N GLN A 58 20.80 -0.12 20.66
CA GLN A 58 21.95 -0.44 19.80
C GLN A 58 22.52 -1.86 19.96
N ALA A 59 22.23 -2.55 21.07
CA ALA A 59 22.87 -3.84 21.38
C ALA A 59 22.31 -5.04 20.58
N ASP A 60 21.01 -5.05 20.20
CA ASP A 60 20.39 -6.20 19.50
C ASP A 60 19.49 -5.82 18.31
N LEU A 61 18.82 -4.65 18.31
CA LEU A 61 17.87 -4.25 17.26
C LEU A 61 18.40 -3.15 16.33
N GLY A 62 19.27 -2.25 16.81
CA GLY A 62 19.75 -1.09 16.05
C GLY A 62 20.45 -1.44 14.72
N ASN A 63 21.22 -2.55 14.66
CA ASN A 63 21.87 -3.00 13.42
C ASN A 63 20.90 -3.67 12.42
N LEU A 64 19.72 -4.08 12.88
CA LEU A 64 18.68 -4.75 12.09
C LEU A 64 17.55 -3.81 11.65
N ALA A 65 17.36 -2.69 12.35
CA ALA A 65 16.39 -1.66 12.00
C ALA A 65 16.79 -0.98 10.70
N ARG A 66 16.29 -1.49 9.57
CA ARG A 66 16.50 -0.92 8.25
C ARG A 66 15.15 -0.52 7.66
N PRO A 67 15.10 0.56 6.87
CA PRO A 67 13.90 0.89 6.12
C PRO A 67 13.49 -0.30 5.27
N SER A 68 12.20 -0.59 5.25
CA SER A 68 11.67 -1.68 4.44
C SER A 68 11.77 -1.33 2.96
N ASP A 69 12.26 -2.27 2.15
CA ASP A 69 12.34 -2.11 0.70
C ASP A 69 10.94 -1.90 0.10
N PRO A 70 10.64 -0.77 -0.56
CA PRO A 70 9.35 -0.50 -1.19
C PRO A 70 8.87 -1.62 -2.12
N LYS A 71 9.80 -2.33 -2.78
CA LYS A 71 9.46 -3.45 -3.65
C LYS A 71 8.76 -4.56 -2.87
N LYS A 72 9.24 -4.88 -1.66
CA LYS A 72 8.62 -5.93 -0.81
C LYS A 72 7.23 -5.51 -0.33
N ILE A 73 7.04 -4.21 -0.08
CA ILE A 73 5.74 -3.66 0.29
C ILE A 73 4.76 -3.80 -0.88
N ALA A 74 5.19 -3.39 -2.09
CA ALA A 74 4.41 -3.54 -3.32
C ALA A 74 4.04 -5.01 -3.60
N GLU A 75 5.01 -5.93 -3.44
CA GLU A 75 4.79 -7.38 -3.59
C GLU A 75 3.75 -7.90 -2.59
N ALA A 76 3.84 -7.52 -1.30
CA ALA A 76 2.90 -7.95 -0.27
C ALA A 76 1.47 -7.45 -0.55
N LEU A 77 1.34 -6.18 -0.94
CA LEU A 77 0.06 -5.57 -1.30
C LEU A 77 -0.57 -6.22 -2.54
N ALA A 78 0.23 -6.39 -3.61
CA ALA A 78 -0.22 -7.02 -4.84
C ALA A 78 -0.62 -8.49 -4.61
N GLN A 79 0.15 -9.24 -3.82
CA GLN A 79 -0.16 -10.63 -3.48
C GLN A 79 -1.45 -10.75 -2.66
N ALA A 80 -1.67 -9.84 -1.69
CA ALA A 80 -2.90 -9.83 -0.91
C ALA A 80 -4.13 -9.56 -1.81
N ALA A 81 -4.04 -8.57 -2.71
CA ALA A 81 -5.11 -8.28 -3.66
C ALA A 81 -5.34 -9.44 -4.64
N TYR A 82 -4.27 -10.09 -5.11
CA TYR A 82 -4.36 -11.26 -6.00
C TYR A 82 -5.02 -12.46 -5.32
N ALA A 83 -4.63 -12.76 -4.08
CA ALA A 83 -5.24 -13.84 -3.32
C ALA A 83 -6.73 -13.57 -3.11
N ARG A 84 -7.08 -12.31 -2.80
CA ARG A 84 -8.47 -11.89 -2.60
C ARG A 84 -9.28 -11.91 -3.89
N SER A 85 -8.69 -11.53 -5.03
CA SER A 85 -9.35 -11.57 -6.34
C SER A 85 -9.71 -12.98 -6.80
N HIS A 86 -9.01 -14.00 -6.30
CA HIS A 86 -9.25 -15.40 -6.62
C HIS A 86 -10.16 -16.12 -5.60
N ASP A 87 -10.48 -15.48 -4.48
CA ASP A 87 -11.39 -16.03 -3.48
C ASP A 87 -12.85 -15.77 -3.87
N SER A 88 -13.55 -16.81 -4.31
CA SER A 88 -14.98 -16.78 -4.66
C SER A 88 -15.92 -16.41 -3.50
N LYS A 89 -15.44 -16.37 -2.27
CA LYS A 89 -16.23 -16.06 -1.06
C LYS A 89 -15.82 -14.75 -0.41
N ALA A 90 -14.80 -14.09 -0.95
CA ALA A 90 -14.30 -12.82 -0.45
C ALA A 90 -15.41 -11.76 -0.37
N ASP A 91 -15.33 -10.96 0.68
CA ASP A 91 -15.99 -9.66 0.78
C ASP A 91 -14.98 -8.61 0.35
N THR A 92 -15.33 -7.74 -0.60
CA THR A 92 -14.38 -6.82 -1.24
C THR A 92 -15.04 -5.48 -1.57
N PRO A 93 -14.27 -4.40 -1.75
CA PRO A 93 -14.84 -3.12 -2.19
C PRO A 93 -15.68 -3.22 -3.46
N TRP A 94 -15.28 -4.07 -4.41
CA TRP A 94 -16.04 -4.31 -5.65
C TRP A 94 -17.46 -4.79 -5.37
N ASN A 95 -17.63 -5.85 -4.56
CA ASN A 95 -18.96 -6.38 -4.31
C ASN A 95 -19.79 -5.52 -3.36
N ALA A 96 -19.16 -4.80 -2.43
CA ALA A 96 -19.81 -3.78 -1.62
C ALA A 96 -20.42 -2.66 -2.52
N ARG A 97 -19.66 -2.17 -3.50
CA ARG A 97 -20.14 -1.18 -4.48
C ARG A 97 -21.26 -1.71 -5.36
N LEU A 98 -21.18 -2.96 -5.84
CA LEU A 98 -22.26 -3.58 -6.62
C LEU A 98 -23.55 -3.69 -5.81
N GLN A 99 -23.45 -4.03 -4.52
CA GLN A 99 -24.61 -4.12 -3.65
C GLN A 99 -25.25 -2.74 -3.42
N GLU A 100 -24.45 -1.69 -3.25
CA GLU A 100 -24.95 -0.31 -3.09
C GLU A 100 -25.57 0.26 -4.36
N MET A 101 -24.96 0.03 -5.52
CA MET A 101 -25.40 0.63 -6.79
C MET A 101 -26.52 -0.16 -7.48
N GLU A 102 -26.45 -1.49 -7.45
CA GLU A 102 -27.31 -2.36 -8.26
C GLU A 102 -28.21 -3.28 -7.42
N GLY A 103 -28.07 -3.25 -6.09
CA GLY A 103 -28.83 -4.13 -5.20
C GLY A 103 -28.44 -5.61 -5.32
N MET A 104 -27.37 -5.93 -6.04
CA MET A 104 -26.93 -7.29 -6.31
C MET A 104 -25.99 -7.80 -5.21
N SER A 105 -26.39 -8.88 -4.53
CA SER A 105 -25.53 -9.59 -3.58
C SER A 105 -24.69 -10.62 -4.30
N ASN A 106 -23.59 -10.18 -4.90
CA ASN A 106 -22.54 -11.07 -5.40
C ASN A 106 -21.44 -11.21 -4.35
N LYS A 107 -20.87 -12.41 -4.23
CA LYS A 107 -19.69 -12.67 -3.39
C LYS A 107 -18.49 -13.01 -4.25
N GLY A 108 -17.31 -12.77 -3.70
CA GLY A 108 -16.04 -13.08 -4.31
C GLY A 108 -15.30 -11.85 -4.81
N GLY A 109 -14.00 -12.04 -5.01
CA GLY A 109 -13.13 -11.01 -5.57
C GLY A 109 -13.32 -10.81 -7.07
N LYS A 110 -12.84 -9.66 -7.55
CA LYS A 110 -12.84 -9.28 -8.96
C LYS A 110 -11.51 -9.68 -9.60
N LYS A 111 -11.49 -10.70 -10.44
CA LYS A 111 -10.30 -11.10 -11.20
C LYS A 111 -9.97 -10.03 -12.25
N ASP A 112 -8.84 -9.36 -12.06
CA ASP A 112 -8.39 -8.24 -12.90
C ASP A 112 -6.87 -8.14 -12.86
N ASP A 113 -6.29 -7.35 -13.77
CA ASP A 113 -4.87 -7.04 -13.75
C ASP A 113 -4.53 -6.15 -12.53
N ILE A 114 -3.56 -6.58 -11.73
CA ILE A 114 -3.16 -5.91 -10.49
C ILE A 114 -1.79 -5.28 -10.68
N THR A 115 -1.73 -3.95 -10.58
CA THR A 115 -0.48 -3.18 -10.53
C THR A 115 -0.44 -2.38 -9.24
N VAL A 116 0.71 -2.40 -8.56
CA VAL A 116 0.97 -1.61 -7.35
C VAL A 116 2.36 -0.98 -7.45
N VAL A 117 2.44 0.34 -7.25
CA VAL A 117 3.68 1.12 -7.16
C VAL A 117 3.75 1.70 -5.76
N VAL A 118 4.91 1.53 -5.11
CA VAL A 118 5.13 2.00 -3.74
C VAL A 118 6.41 2.80 -3.66
N GLY A 119 6.40 3.90 -2.90
CA GLY A 119 7.56 4.72 -2.63
C GLY A 119 7.53 5.35 -1.25
N TRP A 120 8.68 5.39 -0.59
CA TRP A 120 8.86 6.19 0.62
C TRP A 120 9.16 7.64 0.25
N VAL A 121 8.58 8.57 1.01
CA VAL A 121 8.99 9.97 0.99
C VAL A 121 10.24 10.11 1.87
N VAL A 122 11.34 10.55 1.26
CA VAL A 122 12.64 10.77 1.90
C VAL A 122 13.15 12.19 1.63
N PRO A 123 14.06 12.73 2.45
CA PRO A 123 14.71 14.00 2.17
C PRO A 123 15.39 13.99 0.81
N ARG A 124 15.35 15.13 0.11
CA ARG A 124 15.97 15.26 -1.22
C ARG A 124 17.46 14.90 -1.23
N SER A 125 18.16 15.11 -0.11
CA SER A 125 19.58 14.77 0.06
C SER A 125 19.86 13.27 -0.03
N GLU A 126 18.86 12.41 0.11
CA GLU A 126 19.00 10.95 0.14
C GLU A 126 18.66 10.28 -1.19
N VAL A 127 18.17 11.05 -2.17
CA VAL A 127 17.92 10.55 -3.52
C VAL A 127 19.27 10.25 -4.18
N LYS A 128 19.56 8.96 -4.41
CA LYS A 128 20.77 8.48 -5.10
C LYS A 128 20.71 8.68 -6.61
#